data_AF-A0A0A9HEH3-F1
#
_entry.id   AF-A0A0A9HEH3-F1
#
_cell.length_a   1.000
_cell.length_b   1.000
_cell.length_c   1.000
_cell.angle_alpha   90.00
_cell.angle_beta   90.00
_cell.angle_gamma   90.00
#
_symmetry.space_group_name_H-M   'P 1'
#
loop_
_entity.id
_entity.type
_entity.pdbx_description
1 polymer ?
#
loop_
_entity_poly.entity_id
_entity_poly.type
_entity_poly.pdbx_seq_one_letter_code
_entity_poly.pdbx_strand_id
1 'polypeptide(L)'
;MWEILTSLVPFSEMTPEQAAVAVALKNARPPLPASCPVAISHLIRQCWATNPDRRPQFDDIVAILESYKEALDEDPSFFLSYIPPPLHHRHHQHQQSLLRCFPRCITTRRSASLKV
;
A
#
# COMPACT_ATOMS: atom_id res chain seq x y z
N MET A 1 -1.18 -6.40 -9.37
CA MET A 1 -1.98 -6.05 -8.17
C MET A 1 -3.48 -6.08 -8.45
N TRP A 2 -4.00 -5.29 -9.39
CA TRP A 2 -5.44 -5.27 -9.69
C TRP A 2 -6.00 -6.66 -10.04
N GLU A 3 -5.31 -7.42 -10.91
CA GLU A 3 -5.71 -8.79 -11.28
C GLU A 3 -5.75 -9.75 -10.09
N ILE A 4 -4.83 -9.63 -9.13
CA ILE A 4 -4.83 -10.46 -7.92
C ILE A 4 -6.05 -10.13 -7.04
N LEU A 5 -6.39 -8.84 -6.92
CA LEU A 5 -7.53 -8.39 -6.14
C LEU A 5 -8.87 -8.85 -6.75
N THR A 6 -9.00 -8.76 -8.07
CA THR A 6 -10.29 -8.98 -8.76
C THR A 6 -10.42 -10.38 -9.33
N SER A 7 -9.32 -11.08 -9.57
CA SER A 7 -9.26 -12.32 -10.37
C SER A 7 -9.87 -12.15 -11.77
N LEU A 8 -9.82 -10.94 -12.32
CA LEU A 8 -10.34 -10.59 -13.65
C LEU A 8 -9.22 -10.21 -14.62
N VAL A 9 -9.52 -10.26 -15.91
CA VAL A 9 -8.66 -9.73 -16.98
C VAL A 9 -8.90 -8.21 -17.12
N PRO A 10 -7.85 -7.37 -17.07
CA PRO A 10 -8.01 -5.93 -17.22
C PRO A 10 -8.42 -5.60 -18.65
N PHE A 11 -9.43 -4.73 -18.81
CA PHE A 11 -9.95 -4.32 -20.11
C PHE A 11 -10.41 -5.49 -21.01
N SER A 12 -11.12 -6.49 -20.45
CA SER A 12 -11.58 -7.69 -21.18
C SER A 12 -12.34 -7.41 -22.49
N GLU A 13 -12.98 -6.24 -22.59
CA GLU A 13 -13.75 -5.82 -23.76
C GLU A 13 -12.93 -5.06 -24.82
N MET A 14 -11.59 -5.02 -24.68
CA MET A 14 -10.68 -4.30 -25.57
C MET A 14 -9.61 -5.23 -26.14
N THR A 15 -9.16 -4.95 -27.36
CA THR A 15 -7.89 -5.53 -27.85
C THR A 15 -6.70 -4.91 -27.11
N PRO A 16 -5.52 -5.56 -27.08
CA PRO A 16 -4.33 -5.00 -26.45
C PRO A 16 -3.95 -3.60 -26.96
N GLU A 17 -4.12 -3.34 -28.26
CA GLU A 17 -3.83 -2.04 -28.88
C GLU A 17 -4.82 -0.96 -28.39
N GLN A 18 -6.11 -1.30 -28.33
CA GLN A 18 -7.15 -0.41 -27.83
C GLN A 18 -6.92 -0.06 -26.35
N ALA A 19 -6.56 -1.06 -25.53
CA ALA A 19 -6.24 -0.87 -24.13
C ALA A 19 -5.01 0.04 -23.95
N ALA A 20 -3.94 -0.18 -24.74
CA ALA A 20 -2.75 0.66 -24.71
C ALA A 20 -3.07 2.12 -25.03
N VAL A 21 -3.87 2.37 -26.08
CA VAL A 21 -4.33 3.71 -26.46
C VAL A 21 -5.18 4.34 -25.37
N ALA A 22 -6.12 3.59 -24.78
CA ALA A 22 -6.98 4.09 -23.70
C ALA A 22 -6.17 4.47 -22.44
N VAL A 23 -5.19 3.64 -22.06
CA VAL A 23 -4.31 3.90 -20.91
C VAL A 23 -3.43 5.12 -21.16
N ALA A 24 -2.82 5.23 -22.36
CA ALA A 24 -1.86 6.27 -22.69
C ALA A 24 -2.52 7.63 -22.94
N LEU A 25 -3.62 7.68 -23.69
CA LEU A 25 -4.22 8.93 -24.16
C LEU A 25 -5.43 9.38 -23.33
N LYS A 26 -6.14 8.43 -22.72
CA LYS A 26 -7.37 8.73 -21.94
C LYS A 26 -7.16 8.50 -20.44
N ASN A 27 -5.94 8.16 -20.02
CA ASN A 27 -5.60 7.81 -18.66
C ASN A 27 -6.52 6.73 -18.06
N ALA A 28 -7.03 5.83 -18.91
CA ALA A 28 -7.95 4.78 -18.48
C ALA A 28 -7.27 3.84 -17.49
N ARG A 29 -8.00 3.41 -16.46
CA ARG A 29 -7.58 2.39 -15.49
C ARG A 29 -8.75 1.44 -15.24
N PRO A 30 -8.50 0.13 -15.02
CA PRO A 30 -9.55 -0.81 -14.64
C PRO A 30 -10.33 -0.33 -13.40
N PRO A 31 -11.66 -0.52 -13.35
CA PRO A 31 -12.46 -0.13 -12.19
C PRO A 31 -12.08 -0.97 -10.97
N LEU A 32 -12.05 -0.36 -9.79
CA LEU A 32 -11.87 -1.06 -8.52
C LEU A 32 -13.25 -1.38 -7.92
N PRO A 33 -13.47 -2.60 -7.39
CA PRO A 33 -14.72 -2.93 -6.75
C PRO A 33 -14.90 -2.12 -5.45
N ALA A 34 -16.15 -1.82 -5.08
CA ALA A 34 -16.46 -1.08 -3.86
C ALA A 34 -16.05 -1.83 -2.58
N SER A 35 -15.92 -3.16 -2.66
CA SER A 35 -15.40 -4.01 -1.58
C SER A 35 -13.88 -3.96 -1.42
N CYS A 36 -13.14 -3.29 -2.31
CA CYS A 36 -11.70 -3.18 -2.20
C CYS A 36 -11.32 -2.40 -0.92
N PRO A 37 -10.47 -2.95 -0.03
CA PRO A 37 -9.96 -2.22 1.11
C PRO A 37 -9.30 -0.90 0.70
N VAL A 38 -9.52 0.16 1.49
CA VAL A 38 -9.01 1.51 1.17
C VAL A 38 -7.49 1.50 1.02
N ALA A 39 -6.78 0.80 1.91
CA ALA A 39 -5.32 0.64 1.88
C ALA A 39 -4.80 0.07 0.55
N ILE A 40 -5.45 -0.98 0.04
CA ILE A 40 -5.08 -1.65 -1.21
C ILE A 40 -5.44 -0.78 -2.42
N SER A 41 -6.63 -0.17 -2.41
CA SER A 41 -7.04 0.75 -3.48
C SER A 41 -6.10 1.96 -3.59
N HIS A 42 -5.61 2.46 -2.46
CA HIS A 42 -4.66 3.56 -2.39
C HIS A 42 -3.32 3.17 -3.02
N LEU A 43 -2.77 2.01 -2.64
CA LEU A 43 -1.52 1.51 -3.20
C LEU A 43 -1.61 1.23 -4.71
N ILE A 44 -2.69 0.58 -5.17
CA ILE A 44 -2.94 0.37 -6.60
C ILE A 44 -2.96 1.73 -7.33
N ARG A 45 -3.61 2.74 -6.74
CA ARG A 45 -3.67 4.10 -7.29
C ARG A 45 -2.31 4.79 -7.40
N GLN A 46 -1.42 4.57 -6.46
CA GLN A 46 -0.05 5.07 -6.54
C GLN A 46 0.74 4.36 -7.65
N CYS A 47 0.62 3.03 -7.77
CA CYS A 47 1.36 2.23 -8.75
C CYS A 47 1.07 2.62 -10.20
N TRP A 48 -0.16 3.02 -10.51
CA TRP A 48 -0.57 3.40 -11.87
C TRP A 48 -0.80 4.90 -12.05
N ALA A 49 -0.15 5.73 -11.22
CA ALA A 49 -0.23 7.18 -11.31
C ALA A 49 0.08 7.68 -12.74
N THR A 50 -0.67 8.71 -13.19
CA THR A 50 -0.50 9.31 -14.52
C THR A 50 0.91 9.85 -14.72
N ASN A 51 1.40 10.62 -13.75
CA ASN A 51 2.80 11.03 -13.73
C ASN A 51 3.66 9.82 -13.29
N PRO A 52 4.59 9.33 -14.13
CA PRO A 52 5.47 8.21 -13.78
C PRO A 52 6.35 8.48 -12.56
N ASP A 53 6.78 9.73 -12.33
CA ASP A 53 7.64 10.11 -11.18
C ASP A 53 6.92 9.98 -9.83
N ARG A 54 5.57 9.88 -9.86
CA ARG A 54 4.76 9.68 -8.66
C ARG A 54 4.53 8.21 -8.33
N ARG A 55 5.00 7.29 -9.17
CA ARG A 55 4.87 5.85 -8.92
C ARG A 55 5.92 5.42 -7.88
N PRO A 56 5.54 4.61 -6.89
CA PRO A 56 6.48 4.05 -5.93
C PRO A 56 7.49 3.15 -6.64
N GLN A 57 8.72 3.12 -6.12
CA GLN A 57 9.69 2.11 -6.54
C GLN A 57 9.24 0.73 -6.04
N PHE A 58 9.77 -0.35 -6.62
CA PHE A 58 9.37 -1.70 -6.21
C PHE A 58 9.65 -1.95 -4.71
N ASP A 59 10.81 -1.50 -4.22
CA ASP A 59 11.17 -1.60 -2.79
C ASP A 59 10.18 -0.84 -1.89
N ASP A 60 9.70 0.33 -2.33
CA ASP A 60 8.65 1.08 -1.61
C ASP A 60 7.36 0.24 -1.54
N ILE A 61 6.98 -0.43 -2.63
CA ILE A 61 5.76 -1.26 -2.70
C ILE A 61 5.87 -2.43 -1.72
N VAL A 62 7.01 -3.12 -1.70
CA VAL A 62 7.26 -4.24 -0.77
C VAL A 62 7.18 -3.76 0.67
N ALA A 63 7.88 -2.69 1.03
CA ALA A 63 7.85 -2.13 2.39
C ALA A 63 6.44 -1.73 2.84
N ILE A 64 5.63 -1.15 1.94
CA ILE A 64 4.23 -0.82 2.23
C ILE A 64 3.43 -2.11 2.50
N LEU A 65 3.55 -3.12 1.64
CA LEU A 65 2.81 -4.38 1.80
C LEU A 65 3.22 -5.15 3.07
N GLU A 66 4.50 -5.16 3.41
CA GLU A 66 5.00 -5.73 4.67
C GLU A 66 4.41 -4.99 5.88
N SER A 67 4.40 -3.65 5.86
CA SER A 67 3.77 -2.87 6.94
C SER A 67 2.27 -3.15 7.09
N TYR A 68 1.56 -3.39 5.98
CA TYR A 68 0.14 -3.76 6.02
C TYR A 68 -0.06 -5.15 6.61
N LYS A 69 0.84 -6.09 6.29
CA LYS A 69 0.83 -7.43 6.87
C LYS A 69 1.04 -7.36 8.38
N GLU A 70 2.07 -6.65 8.84
CA GLU A 70 2.35 -6.47 10.27
C GLU A 70 1.16 -5.82 11.00
N ALA A 71 0.60 -4.74 10.43
CA ALA A 71 -0.56 -4.08 11.02
C ALA A 71 -1.80 -4.98 11.09
N LEU A 72 -2.01 -5.85 10.09
CA LEU A 72 -3.10 -6.83 10.08
C LEU A 72 -2.89 -7.94 11.11
N ASP A 73 -1.65 -8.41 11.28
CA ASP A 73 -1.30 -9.44 12.26
C ASP A 73 -1.53 -8.93 13.70
N GLU A 74 -1.31 -7.62 13.95
CA GLU A 74 -1.58 -6.96 15.24
C GLU A 74 -3.07 -6.58 15.43
N ASP A 75 -3.73 -6.07 14.38
CA ASP A 75 -5.14 -5.65 14.41
C ASP A 75 -5.89 -6.19 13.17
N PRO A 76 -6.74 -7.22 13.35
CA PRO A 76 -7.57 -7.75 12.26
C PRO A 76 -8.52 -6.72 11.63
N SER A 77 -8.80 -5.60 12.31
CA SER A 77 -9.66 -4.52 11.82
C SER A 77 -8.92 -3.42 11.04
N PHE A 78 -7.60 -3.55 10.86
CA PHE A 78 -6.73 -2.57 10.19
C PHE A 78 -7.32 -2.02 8.87
N PHE A 79 -7.81 -2.90 8.00
CA PHE A 79 -8.34 -2.47 6.71
C PHE A 79 -9.64 -1.66 6.78
N LEU A 80 -10.40 -1.78 7.88
CA LEU A 80 -11.64 -1.02 8.11
C LEU A 80 -11.34 0.38 8.66
N SER A 81 -10.24 0.53 9.41
CA SER A 81 -9.83 1.78 10.06
C SER A 81 -8.73 2.53 9.30
N TYR A 82 -8.22 1.98 8.19
CA TYR A 82 -7.14 2.58 7.42
C TYR A 82 -7.49 3.97 6.87
N ILE A 83 -6.63 4.95 7.19
CA ILE A 83 -6.70 6.31 6.67
C ILE A 83 -5.44 6.55 5.83
N PRO A 84 -5.57 6.84 4.52
CA PRO A 84 -4.42 7.10 3.67
C PRO A 84 -3.71 8.40 4.09
N PRO A 85 -2.36 8.43 4.07
CA PRO A 85 -1.62 9.66 4.32
C PRO A 85 -1.95 10.71 3.24
N PRO A 86 -1.91 12.02 3.59
CA PRO A 86 -2.07 13.08 2.61
C PRO A 86 -1.05 12.92 1.48
N LEU A 87 -1.48 13.18 0.25
CA LEU A 87 -0.61 13.16 -0.93
C LEU A 87 0.37 14.34 -0.87
N HIS A 88 1.45 14.23 -0.09
CA HIS A 88 2.52 15.22 -0.09
C HIS A 88 3.32 15.11 -1.40
N HIS A 89 3.67 16.26 -1.98
CA HIS A 89 4.70 16.34 -3.01
C HIS A 89 6.01 15.81 -2.40
N ARG A 90 6.51 14.67 -2.91
CA ARG A 90 7.85 14.19 -2.56
C ARG A 90 8.85 15.24 -3.05
N HIS A 91 9.33 16.10 -2.15
CA HIS A 91 10.66 16.67 -2.31
C HIS A 91 11.63 15.51 -2.14
N HIS A 92 12.46 15.28 -3.15
CA HIS A 92 13.51 14.28 -3.14
C HIS A 92 14.49 14.63 -2.01
N GLN A 93 14.31 14.04 -0.82
CA GLN A 93 15.33 14.09 0.22
C GLN A 93 15.77 12.66 0.50
N HIS A 94 16.95 12.37 -0.03
CA HIS A 94 17.77 11.26 0.36
C HIS A 94 17.95 11.27 1.89
N GLN A 95 17.66 10.12 2.50
CA GLN A 95 18.07 9.68 3.86
C GLN A 95 17.23 10.11 5.09
N GLN A 96 16.54 9.10 5.65
CA GLN A 96 16.27 8.79 7.07
C GLN A 96 15.68 9.89 8.00
N SER A 97 14.40 9.75 8.36
CA SER A 97 13.95 9.82 9.76
C SER A 97 12.58 9.15 9.95
N LEU A 98 12.55 7.98 10.59
CA LEU A 98 12.14 7.76 11.98
C LEU A 98 10.60 7.79 12.20
N LEU A 99 10.07 6.60 12.45
CA LEU A 99 9.29 6.29 13.66
C LEU A 99 8.40 7.44 14.13
N ARG A 100 7.16 7.52 13.63
CA ARG A 100 6.12 8.30 14.30
C ARG A 100 4.97 7.39 14.71
N CYS A 101 5.04 7.04 16.00
CA CYS A 101 3.96 6.63 16.88
C CYS A 101 3.50 5.17 16.81
N PHE A 102 4.29 4.27 17.42
CA PHE A 102 3.72 3.18 18.20
C PHE A 102 4.26 3.27 19.65
N PRO A 103 3.40 3.37 20.67
CA PRO A 103 3.84 3.41 22.06
C PRO A 103 4.43 2.06 22.43
N ARG A 104 5.75 1.99 22.63
CA ARG A 104 6.41 0.85 23.27
C ARG A 104 6.04 0.81 24.75
N CYS A 105 4.88 0.26 25.06
CA CYS A 105 4.56 -0.25 26.39
C CYS A 105 4.62 -1.78 26.35
N ILE A 106 5.79 -2.38 26.56
CA ILE A 106 5.87 -3.76 27.06
C ILE A 106 6.92 -3.83 28.18
N THR A 107 6.39 -4.10 29.36
CA THR A 107 7.02 -4.46 30.62
C THR A 107 7.96 -5.65 30.46
N THR A 108 9.25 -5.50 30.78
CA THR A 108 10.10 -6.67 31.05
C THR A 108 10.07 -6.95 32.54
N ARG A 109 9.20 -7.89 32.94
CA ARG A 109 9.24 -8.55 34.25
C ARG A 109 10.52 -9.39 34.32
N ARG A 110 11.54 -8.92 35.04
CA ARG A 110 12.74 -9.71 35.30
C ARG A 110 12.54 -10.51 36.60
N SER A 111 12.29 -11.80 36.45
CA SER A 111 12.33 -12.76 37.57
C SER A 111 13.73 -12.77 38.17
N ALA A 112 13.84 -12.45 39.46
CA ALA A 112 15.04 -12.70 40.25
C ALA A 112 14.97 -14.14 40.78
N SER A 113 15.93 -14.98 40.38
CA SER A 113 16.16 -16.30 40.96
C SER A 113 17.17 -16.13 42.09
N LEU A 114 16.73 -16.39 43.33
CA LEU A 114 17.60 -16.54 44.50
C LEU A 114 18.53 -17.75 44.28
N LYS A 115 19.84 -17.57 44.45
CA LYS A 115 20.75 -18.66 44.77
C LYS A 115 21.18 -18.48 46.23
N VAL A 116 20.99 -19.58 46.96
CA VAL A 116 21.31 -19.84 48.38
C VAL A 116 22.80 -19.73 48.63
#